data_AF-A6Q2Z7-F1
#
_entry.id   AF-A6Q2Z7-F1
#
_cell.length_a   1.000
_cell.length_b   1.000
_cell.length_c   1.000
_cell.angle_alpha   90.00
_cell.angle_beta   90.00
_cell.angle_gamma   90.00
#
_symmetry.space_group_name_H-M   'P 1'
#
loop_
_entity.id
_entity.type
_entity.pdbx_description
1 polymer ?
#
loop_
_entity_poly.entity_id
_entity_poly.type
_entity_poly.pdbx_seq_one_letter_code
_entity_poly.pdbx_strand_id
1 'polypeptide(L)'
;MEKLNKNQEEIKRFTAKKKASIVMDIFQGKTTVSEVARKYDLTPGAIEEWMEEACRGMENQLRARPKDIAAMYEEKIKDMKAVIGELTLENIALKKYDALFGKEKK
;
A
#
# COMPACT_ATOMS: atom_id res chain seq x y z
N MET A 1 14.02 32.72 -12.98
CA MET A 1 14.69 31.59 -12.28
C MET A 1 14.01 30.32 -12.74
N GLU A 2 14.47 29.82 -13.87
CA GLU A 2 14.17 28.51 -14.39
C GLU A 2 15.05 27.49 -13.65
N LYS A 3 14.40 26.52 -12.98
CA LYS A 3 14.87 25.14 -12.71
C LYS A 3 13.58 24.32 -12.53
N LEU A 4 13.11 23.52 -13.49
CA LEU A 4 13.66 22.24 -13.97
C LEU A 4 13.90 21.33 -12.76
N ASN A 5 13.32 20.14 -12.57
CA ASN A 5 12.98 19.01 -13.44
C ASN A 5 12.36 17.97 -12.45
N LYS A 6 11.65 16.88 -12.78
CA LYS A 6 11.84 15.89 -13.84
C LYS A 6 10.72 14.85 -13.63
N ASN A 7 10.11 14.38 -14.71
CA ASN A 7 9.39 13.11 -14.80
C ASN A 7 8.25 12.90 -13.77
N GLN A 8 7.11 13.53 -14.00
CA GLN A 8 5.88 12.75 -13.93
C GLN A 8 5.91 11.83 -15.16
N GLU A 9 6.65 10.73 -15.08
CA GLU A 9 6.30 9.57 -15.90
C GLU A 9 4.82 9.37 -15.66
N GLU A 10 4.04 9.58 -16.71
CA GLU A 10 2.60 9.42 -16.72
C GLU A 10 2.34 8.01 -16.18
N ILE A 11 2.05 7.88 -14.89
CA ILE A 11 1.84 6.60 -14.24
C ILE A 11 0.67 6.00 -15.00
N LYS A 12 0.95 5.05 -15.90
CA LYS A 12 -0.07 4.31 -16.64
C LYS A 12 -0.91 3.61 -15.58
N ARG A 13 -1.98 4.26 -15.13
CA ARG A 13 -2.77 3.81 -13.99
C ARG A 13 -3.59 2.62 -14.45
N PHE A 14 -3.06 1.42 -14.24
CA PHE A 14 -3.81 0.20 -14.48
C PHE A 14 -4.96 0.12 -13.48
N THR A 15 -6.19 0.25 -13.99
CA THR A 15 -7.39 0.02 -13.18
C THR A 15 -7.46 -1.45 -12.77
N ALA A 16 -8.07 -1.71 -11.60
CA ALA A 16 -8.24 -3.09 -11.11
C ALA A 16 -8.92 -4.00 -12.15
N LYS A 17 -9.92 -3.47 -12.86
CA LYS A 17 -10.61 -4.19 -13.95
C LYS A 17 -9.67 -4.60 -15.09
N LYS A 18 -8.75 -3.72 -15.49
CA LYS A 18 -7.80 -4.01 -16.57
C LYS A 18 -6.73 -5.01 -16.13
N LYS A 19 -6.21 -4.88 -14.90
CA LYS A 19 -5.28 -5.88 -14.32
C LYS A 19 -5.92 -7.27 -14.28
N ALA A 20 -7.15 -7.37 -13.78
CA ALA A 20 -7.88 -8.63 -13.71
C ALA A 20 -8.10 -9.25 -15.10
N SER A 21 -8.50 -8.45 -16.10
CA SER A 21 -8.65 -8.96 -17.47
C SER A 21 -7.34 -9.55 -18.02
N ILE A 22 -6.23 -8.83 -17.83
CA ILE A 22 -4.91 -9.28 -18.29
C ILE A 22 -4.50 -10.59 -17.60
N VAL A 23 -4.63 -10.65 -16.27
CA VAL A 23 -4.30 -11.86 -15.50
C VAL A 23 -5.16 -13.04 -15.94
N MET A 24 -6.46 -12.83 -16.19
CA MET A 24 -7.35 -13.88 -16.68
C MET A 24 -7.00 -14.36 -18.08
N ASP A 25 -6.62 -13.46 -18.99
CA ASP A 25 -6.17 -13.84 -20.33
C ASP A 25 -4.88 -14.69 -20.28
N ILE A 26 -3.99 -14.40 -19.31
CA ILE A 26 -2.79 -15.21 -19.06
C ILE A 26 -3.16 -16.60 -18.50
N PHE A 27 -4.05 -16.68 -17.50
CA PHE A 27 -4.50 -17.98 -16.97
C PHE A 27 -5.22 -18.84 -18.01
N GLN A 28 -5.93 -18.22 -18.94
CA GLN A 28 -6.59 -18.91 -20.05
C GLN A 28 -5.63 -19.27 -21.20
N GLY A 29 -4.35 -18.88 -21.11
CA GLY A 29 -3.34 -19.15 -22.13
C GLY A 29 -3.52 -18.34 -23.42
N LYS A 30 -4.34 -17.29 -23.41
CA LYS A 30 -4.58 -16.42 -24.58
C LYS A 30 -3.42 -15.46 -24.85
N THR A 31 -2.67 -15.14 -23.81
CA THR A 31 -1.46 -14.32 -23.89
C THR A 31 -0.44 -14.78 -22.85
N THR A 32 0.81 -14.41 -23.03
CA THR A 32 1.89 -14.74 -22.09
C THR A 32 2.36 -13.51 -21.32
N VAL A 33 3.01 -13.73 -20.17
CA VAL A 33 3.64 -12.65 -19.37
C VAL A 33 4.58 -11.80 -20.24
N SER A 34 5.38 -12.45 -21.10
CA SER A 34 6.32 -11.77 -22.00
C SER A 34 5.63 -10.90 -23.05
N GLU A 35 4.50 -11.33 -23.61
CA GLU A 35 3.71 -10.56 -24.58
C GLU A 35 3.07 -9.34 -23.93
N VAL A 36 2.49 -9.52 -22.74
CA VAL A 36 1.86 -8.45 -21.97
C VAL A 36 2.91 -7.43 -21.52
N ALA A 37 4.07 -7.90 -21.05
CA ALA A 37 5.21 -7.06 -20.68
C ALA A 37 5.62 -6.13 -21.83
N ARG A 38 5.82 -6.69 -23.03
CA ARG A 38 6.15 -5.92 -24.23
C ARG A 38 5.03 -4.98 -24.67
N LYS A 39 3.78 -5.44 -24.65
CA LYS A 39 2.61 -4.67 -25.12
C LYS A 39 2.33 -3.45 -24.26
N TYR A 40 2.51 -3.57 -22.95
CA TYR A 40 2.15 -2.53 -22.00
C TYR A 40 3.35 -1.77 -21.43
N ASP A 41 4.56 -2.17 -21.81
CA ASP A 41 5.82 -1.64 -21.29
C ASP A 41 5.90 -1.83 -19.76
N LEU A 42 5.69 -3.08 -19.35
CA LEU A 42 5.72 -3.52 -17.95
C LEU A 42 6.86 -4.51 -17.76
N THR A 43 7.43 -4.56 -16.56
CA THR A 43 8.35 -5.62 -16.20
C THR A 43 7.57 -6.94 -16.04
N PRO A 44 8.13 -8.09 -16.44
CA PRO A 44 7.52 -9.39 -16.18
C PRO A 44 7.15 -9.58 -14.70
N GLY A 45 8.02 -9.15 -13.79
CA GLY A 45 7.80 -9.22 -12.34
C GLY A 45 6.56 -8.46 -11.86
N ALA A 46 6.23 -7.29 -12.45
CA ALA A 46 5.01 -6.56 -12.09
C ALA A 46 3.73 -7.32 -12.48
N ILE A 47 3.77 -8.09 -13.57
CA ILE A 47 2.64 -8.91 -14.01
C ILE A 47 2.55 -10.17 -13.15
N GLU A 48 3.68 -10.80 -12.83
CA GLU A 48 3.75 -11.95 -11.92
C GLU A 48 3.21 -11.60 -10.53
N GLU A 49 3.52 -10.41 -10.01
CA GLU A 49 2.96 -9.89 -8.76
C GLU A 49 1.42 -9.81 -8.83
N TRP A 50 0.85 -9.29 -9.93
CA TRP A 50 -0.61 -9.25 -10.07
C TRP A 50 -1.23 -10.64 -10.16
N MET A 51 -0.54 -11.60 -10.78
CA MET A 51 -1.00 -12.99 -10.83
C MET A 51 -0.98 -13.62 -9.43
N GLU A 52 0.07 -13.37 -8.65
CA GLU A 52 0.17 -13.85 -7.27
C GLU A 52 -0.91 -13.23 -6.37
N GLU A 53 -1.12 -11.91 -6.46
CA GLU A 53 -2.19 -11.21 -5.74
C GLU A 53 -3.57 -11.77 -6.10
N ALA A 54 -3.83 -12.02 -7.39
CA ALA A 54 -5.07 -12.63 -7.84
C ALA A 54 -5.26 -14.04 -7.26
N CYS A 55 -4.22 -14.88 -7.28
CA CYS A 55 -4.25 -16.21 -6.67
C CYS A 55 -4.52 -16.15 -5.16
N ARG A 56 -3.82 -15.29 -4.41
CA ARG A 56 -4.03 -15.10 -2.97
C ARG A 56 -5.45 -14.62 -2.68
N GLY A 57 -5.96 -13.69 -3.49
CA GLY A 57 -7.34 -13.19 -3.38
C GLY A 57 -8.38 -14.29 -3.61
N MET A 58 -8.19 -15.11 -4.65
CA MET A 58 -9.05 -16.26 -4.94
C MET A 58 -8.99 -17.30 -3.82
N GLU A 59 -7.79 -17.69 -3.37
CA GLU A 59 -7.63 -18.63 -2.26
C GLU A 59 -8.34 -18.13 -1.01
N ASN A 60 -8.13 -16.85 -0.65
CA ASN A 60 -8.78 -16.27 0.51
C ASN A 60 -10.31 -16.30 0.39
N GLN A 61 -10.84 -16.08 -0.81
CA GLN A 61 -12.28 -16.03 -1.03
C GLN A 61 -12.93 -17.42 -1.06
N LEU A 62 -12.16 -18.45 -1.37
CA LEU A 62 -12.60 -19.85 -1.32
C LEU A 62 -12.42 -20.50 0.06
N ARG A 63 -11.79 -19.82 1.04
CA ARG A 63 -11.66 -20.34 2.40
C ARG A 63 -13.03 -20.47 3.06
N ALA A 64 -13.22 -21.52 3.85
CA ALA A 64 -14.41 -21.71 4.69
C ALA A 64 -14.65 -20.53 5.65
N ARG A 65 -13.58 -19.86 6.07
CA ARG A 65 -13.61 -18.57 6.78
C ARG A 65 -12.64 -17.61 6.08
N PRO A 66 -13.11 -16.77 5.15
CA PRO A 66 -12.28 -15.77 4.49
C PRO A 66 -11.63 -14.86 5.52
N LYS A 67 -10.36 -14.51 5.32
CA LYS A 67 -9.72 -13.47 6.13
C LYS A 67 -10.30 -12.13 5.70
N ASP A 68 -10.83 -11.40 6.66
CA ASP A 68 -11.18 -9.99 6.45
C ASP A 68 -9.91 -9.14 6.55
N ILE A 69 -9.19 -9.08 5.42
CA ILE A 69 -7.93 -8.35 5.31
C ILE A 69 -8.15 -6.86 5.63
N ALA A 70 -9.31 -6.30 5.31
CA ALA A 70 -9.66 -4.93 5.64
C ALA A 70 -9.77 -4.74 7.16
N ALA A 71 -10.48 -5.64 7.86
CA ALA A 71 -10.56 -5.61 9.32
C ALA A 71 -9.19 -5.77 9.99
N MET A 72 -8.30 -6.61 9.46
CA MET A 72 -6.93 -6.74 9.99
C MET A 72 -6.12 -5.44 9.87
N TYR A 73 -6.25 -4.73 8.74
CA TYR A 73 -5.59 -3.43 8.58
C TYR A 73 -6.23 -2.36 9.46
N GLU A 74 -7.55 -2.38 9.61
CA GLU A 74 -8.27 -1.45 10.48
C GLU A 74 -7.86 -1.61 11.95
N GLU A 75 -7.70 -2.84 12.43
CA GLU A 75 -7.17 -3.14 13.76
C GLU A 75 -5.75 -2.59 13.94
N LYS A 76 -4.86 -2.84 12.97
CA LYS A 76 -3.49 -2.32 13.01
C LYS A 76 -3.43 -0.79 12.99
N ILE A 77 -4.32 -0.15 12.22
CA ILE A 77 -4.47 1.31 12.19
C ILE A 77 -4.95 1.83 13.55
N LYS A 78 -5.89 1.13 14.19
CA LYS A 78 -6.39 1.48 15.52
C LYS A 78 -5.27 1.42 16.56
N ASP A 79 -4.48 0.36 16.57
CA ASP A 79 -3.36 0.20 17.51
C ASP A 79 -2.30 1.30 17.32
N MET A 80 -1.92 1.58 16.07
CA MET A 80 -0.99 2.68 15.78
C MET A 80 -1.53 4.03 16.24
N LYS A 81 -2.82 4.30 16.01
CA LYS A 81 -3.47 5.55 16.48
C LYS A 81 -3.47 5.65 18.01
N ALA A 82 -3.67 4.53 18.71
CA ALA A 82 -3.62 4.51 20.18
C ALA A 82 -2.22 4.91 20.68
N VAL A 83 -1.17 4.29 20.15
CA VAL A 83 0.23 4.62 20.50
C VAL A 83 0.57 6.09 20.19
N ILE A 84 0.13 6.61 19.04
CA ILE A 84 0.31 8.03 18.71
C ILE A 84 -0.40 8.91 19.73
N GLY A 85 -1.61 8.54 20.15
CA GLY A 85 -2.37 9.26 21.18
C GLY A 85 -1.63 9.30 22.51
N GLU A 86 -1.12 8.16 22.98
CA GLU A 86 -0.32 8.06 24.21
C GLU A 86 0.92 8.96 24.16
N LEU A 87 1.72 8.85 23.09
CA LEU A 87 2.91 9.68 22.90
C LEU A 87 2.57 11.18 22.81
N THR A 88 1.42 11.52 22.21
CA THR A 88 0.95 12.91 22.12
C THR A 88 0.61 13.46 23.50
N LEU A 89 -0.06 12.67 24.35
CA LEU A 89 -0.37 13.07 25.72
C LEU A 89 0.90 13.23 26.57
N GLU A 90 1.86 12.31 26.45
CA GLU A 90 3.15 12.40 27.12
C GLU A 90 3.91 13.67 26.68
N ASN A 91 3.94 13.97 25.38
CA ASN A 91 4.60 15.17 24.85
C ASN A 91 3.94 16.45 25.38
N ILE A 92 2.60 16.49 25.47
CA ILE A 92 1.87 17.61 26.06
C ILE A 92 2.22 17.77 27.54
N ALA A 93 2.30 16.67 28.30
CA ALA A 93 2.66 16.69 29.71
C ALA A 93 4.07 17.24 29.92
N LEU A 94 5.06 16.77 29.14
CA LEU A 94 6.44 17.25 29.17
C LEU A 94 6.54 18.74 28.85
N LYS A 95 5.85 19.20 27.79
CA LYS A 95 5.82 20.62 27.43
C LYS A 95 5.22 21.49 28.54
N LYS A 96 4.17 21.01 29.21
CA LYS A 96 3.58 21.71 30.36
C LYS A 96 4.53 21.74 31.55
N TYR A 97 5.22 20.63 31.81
CA TYR A 97 6.23 20.56 32.87
C TYR A 97 7.36 21.57 32.62
N ASP A 98 7.93 21.59 31.42
CA ASP A 98 8.98 22.55 31.05
C ASP A 98 8.50 24.01 31.13
N ALA A 99 7.25 24.29 30.75
CA ALA A 99 6.69 25.64 30.86
C ALA A 99 6.55 26.10 32.33
N LEU A 100 6.25 25.18 33.25
CA LEU A 100 6.05 25.47 34.67
C LEU A 100 7.37 25.47 35.46
N PHE A 101 8.31 24.58 35.13
CA PHE A 101 9.50 24.31 35.95
C PHE A 101 10.84 24.47 35.19
N GLY A 102 10.81 24.66 33.87
CA GLY A 102 12.01 24.74 33.03
C GLY A 102 12.85 26.02 33.18
N LYS A 103 12.41 26.99 34.00
CA LYS A 103 13.15 28.24 34.27
C LYS A 103 14.16 28.16 35.41
N GLU A 104 14.31 27.02 36.10
CA GLU A 104 15.25 26.90 37.23
C GLU A 104 16.67 26.42 36.89
N LYS A 105 16.99 26.17 35.62
CA LYS A 105 18.38 25.88 35.22
C LYS A 105 19.12 27.17 34.88
N LYS A 106 19.71 27.78 35.92
CA LYS A 106 20.84 28.72 35.82
C LYS A 106 22.15 27.96 35.99
#